data_AF-A0A2L2LXD5-F1
#
_entry.id   AF-A0A2L2LXD5-F1
#
_cell.length_a   1.000
_cell.length_b   1.000
_cell.length_c   1.000
_cell.angle_alpha   90.00
_cell.angle_beta   90.00
_cell.angle_gamma   90.00
#
_symmetry.space_group_name_H-M   'P 1'
#
loop_
_entity.id
_entity.type
_entity.pdbx_description
1 polymer ?
#
loop_
_entity_poly.entity_id
_entity_poly.type
_entity_poly.pdbx_seq_one_letter_code
_entity_poly.pdbx_strand_id
1 'polypeptide(L)'
;MSDVKKLRFLKPETVEKLKLCMEMAGSDAVDLMTEAYGQDVFDKAGRGDKVWLYKGAKEALTCMEKLNRVLLDDELSAGDGSDRKVSPEAQAEAILESVTKKLEERKQRPS
;
A
#
# COMPACT_ATOMS: atom_id res chain seq x y z
N MET A 1 21.06 -24.14 -3.07
CA MET A 1 20.66 -22.72 -3.03
C MET A 1 20.24 -22.44 -1.60
N SER A 2 20.98 -21.59 -0.90
CA SER A 2 20.76 -21.35 0.52
C SER A 2 19.40 -20.69 0.74
N ASP A 3 18.56 -21.32 1.55
CA ASP A 3 17.36 -20.74 2.16
C ASP A 3 17.77 -19.60 3.08
N VAL A 4 18.15 -18.46 2.50
CA VAL A 4 18.32 -17.22 3.26
C VAL A 4 16.93 -16.82 3.71
N LYS A 5 16.61 -17.17 4.95
CA LYS A 5 15.39 -16.75 5.65
C LYS A 5 15.39 -15.22 5.65
N LYS A 6 14.75 -14.61 4.65
CA LYS A 6 14.62 -13.16 4.58
C LYS A 6 14.00 -12.70 5.90
N LEU A 7 14.66 -11.76 6.58
CA LEU A 7 14.14 -11.15 7.79
C LEU A 7 12.88 -10.37 7.39
N ARG A 8 11.70 -10.97 7.62
CA ARG A 8 10.41 -10.30 7.45
C ARG A 8 10.12 -9.49 8.72
N PHE A 9 9.52 -8.32 8.54
CA PHE A 9 9.07 -7.50 9.67
C PHE A 9 7.81 -8.11 10.30
N LEU A 10 6.95 -8.70 9.48
CA LEU A 10 5.74 -9.38 9.91
C LEU A 10 6.01 -10.84 10.28
N LYS A 11 5.37 -11.30 11.35
CA LYS A 11 5.36 -12.72 11.71
C LYS A 11 4.57 -13.49 10.65
N PRO A 12 4.91 -14.77 10.35
CA PRO A 12 4.18 -15.58 9.37
C PRO A 12 2.67 -15.66 9.64
N GLU A 13 2.26 -15.80 10.90
CA GLU A 13 0.85 -15.83 11.29
C GLU A 13 0.13 -14.52 10.95
N THR A 14 0.81 -13.38 11.08
CA THR A 14 0.26 -12.07 10.71
C THR A 14 0.07 -11.96 9.20
N VAL A 15 1.02 -12.47 8.41
CA VAL A 15 0.92 -12.51 6.95
C VAL A 15 -0.29 -13.31 6.49
N GLU A 16 -0.49 -14.51 7.04
CA GLU A 16 -1.64 -15.35 6.69
C GLU A 16 -2.98 -14.71 7.08
N LYS A 17 -3.05 -14.06 8.26
CA LYS A 17 -4.25 -13.30 8.65
C LYS A 17 -4.54 -12.13 7.71
N LEU A 18 -3.52 -11.38 7.28
CA LEU A 18 -3.68 -10.27 6.34
C LEU A 18 -4.15 -10.74 4.97
N LYS A 19 -3.66 -11.88 4.47
CA LYS A 19 -4.14 -12.50 3.24
C LYS A 19 -5.62 -12.90 3.34
N LEU A 20 -6.00 -13.55 4.44
CA LEU A 20 -7.42 -13.88 4.68
C LEU A 20 -8.31 -12.63 4.71
N CYS A 21 -7.88 -11.57 5.40
CA CYS A 21 -8.61 -10.30 5.38
C CYS A 21 -8.73 -9.70 3.97
N MET A 22 -7.69 -9.86 3.14
CA MET A 22 -7.69 -9.38 1.76
C MET A 22 -8.68 -10.16 0.90
N GLU A 23 -8.75 -11.50 1.06
CA GLU A 23 -9.74 -12.34 0.40
C GLU A 23 -11.17 -11.98 0.81
N MET A 24 -11.44 -11.81 2.12
CA MET A 24 -12.75 -11.40 2.61
C MET A 24 -13.17 -10.03 2.06
N ALA A 25 -12.26 -9.05 2.04
CA ALA A 25 -12.55 -7.74 1.46
C ALA A 25 -12.85 -7.81 -0.04
N GLY A 26 -12.21 -8.74 -0.77
CA GLY A 26 -12.53 -9.03 -2.17
C GLY A 26 -13.93 -9.61 -2.33
N SER A 27 -14.31 -10.57 -1.49
CA SER A 27 -15.67 -11.14 -1.46
C SER A 27 -16.72 -10.09 -1.15
N ASP A 28 -16.52 -9.27 -0.10
CA ASP A 28 -17.44 -8.18 0.25
C ASP A 28 -17.65 -7.22 -0.92
N ALA A 29 -16.57 -6.86 -1.64
CA ALA A 29 -16.67 -5.99 -2.81
C ALA A 29 -17.55 -6.61 -3.92
N VAL A 30 -17.36 -7.91 -4.20
CA VAL A 30 -18.15 -8.63 -5.20
C VAL A 30 -19.63 -8.73 -4.79
N ASP A 31 -19.89 -9.07 -3.54
CA ASP A 31 -21.25 -9.22 -3.01
C ASP A 31 -22.01 -7.89 -3.06
N LEU A 32 -21.39 -6.81 -2.58
CA LEU A 32 -21.98 -5.47 -2.60
C LEU A 32 -22.23 -4.97 -4.04
N MET A 33 -21.31 -5.24 -4.97
CA MET A 33 -21.54 -4.90 -6.38
C MET A 33 -22.66 -5.72 -7.00
N THR A 34 -22.76 -7.00 -6.65
CA THR A 34 -23.82 -7.89 -7.13
C THR A 34 -25.18 -7.43 -6.63
N GLU A 35 -25.28 -7.08 -5.35
CA GLU A 35 -26.50 -6.52 -4.77
C GLU A 35 -26.85 -5.16 -5.41
N ALA A 36 -25.86 -4.31 -5.70
CA ALA A 36 -26.07 -3.03 -6.39
C ALA A 36 -26.65 -3.19 -7.80
N TYR A 37 -26.31 -4.28 -8.49
CA TYR A 37 -26.89 -4.60 -9.80
C TYR A 37 -28.36 -5.03 -9.70
N GLY A 38 -28.79 -5.60 -8.57
CA GLY A 38 -30.16 -6.00 -8.31
C GLY A 38 -31.12 -4.86 -7.97
N GLN A 39 -30.62 -3.66 -7.68
CA GLN A 39 -31.44 -2.52 -7.26
C GLN A 39 -32.21 -1.87 -8.43
N ASP A 40 -33.48 -1.52 -8.21
CA ASP A 40 -34.29 -0.75 -9.17
C ASP A 40 -33.88 0.73 -9.19
N VAL A 41 -33.30 1.16 -10.31
CA VAL A 41 -32.83 2.53 -10.50
C VAL A 41 -33.95 3.52 -10.84
N PHE A 42 -35.15 3.04 -11.15
CA PHE A 42 -36.31 3.91 -11.41
C PHE A 42 -37.03 4.29 -10.11
N ASP A 43 -36.93 3.47 -9.08
CA ASP A 43 -37.35 3.82 -7.72
C ASP A 43 -36.33 4.70 -6.97
N LYS A 44 -36.82 5.56 -6.08
CA LYS A 44 -35.96 6.47 -5.29
C LYS A 44 -35.13 5.70 -4.26
N ALA A 45 -35.69 4.69 -3.59
CA ALA A 45 -34.97 3.89 -2.61
C ALA A 45 -33.90 3.06 -3.33
N GLY A 46 -34.26 2.36 -4.40
CA GLY A 46 -33.29 1.55 -5.17
C GLY A 46 -32.13 2.36 -5.75
N ARG A 47 -32.34 3.63 -6.19
CA ARG A 47 -31.23 4.55 -6.50
C ARG A 47 -30.33 4.84 -5.30
N GLY A 48 -30.94 5.11 -4.15
CA GLY A 48 -30.22 5.37 -2.90
C GLY A 48 -29.37 4.17 -2.48
N ASP A 49 -29.98 2.99 -2.49
CA ASP A 49 -29.34 1.73 -2.10
C ASP A 49 -28.19 1.39 -3.05
N LYS A 50 -28.39 1.54 -4.37
CA LYS A 50 -27.32 1.34 -5.35
C LYS A 50 -26.10 2.22 -5.09
N VAL A 51 -26.31 3.50 -4.74
CA VAL A 51 -25.21 4.42 -4.40
C VAL A 51 -24.50 3.98 -3.11
N TRP A 52 -25.24 3.54 -2.10
CA TRP A 52 -24.66 3.06 -0.85
C TRP A 52 -23.86 1.77 -1.02
N LEU A 53 -24.39 0.81 -1.76
CA LEU A 53 -23.71 -0.46 -2.04
C LEU A 53 -22.42 -0.23 -2.83
N TYR A 54 -22.42 0.65 -3.85
CA TYR A 54 -21.19 1.00 -4.56
C TYR A 54 -20.15 1.69 -3.68
N LYS A 55 -20.58 2.54 -2.72
CA LYS A 55 -19.66 3.14 -1.74
C LYS A 55 -19.03 2.08 -0.84
N GLY A 56 -19.83 1.12 -0.37
CA GLY A 56 -19.35 -0.01 0.41
C GLY A 56 -18.34 -0.86 -0.36
N ALA A 57 -18.66 -1.22 -1.61
CA ALA A 57 -17.77 -1.98 -2.47
C ALA A 57 -16.44 -1.25 -2.73
N LYS A 58 -16.49 0.07 -2.93
CA LYS A 58 -15.28 0.90 -3.07
C LYS A 58 -14.42 0.88 -1.81
N GLU A 59 -15.03 0.97 -0.63
CA GLU A 59 -14.29 0.91 0.64
C GLU A 59 -13.65 -0.47 0.84
N ALA A 60 -14.37 -1.55 0.53
CA ALA A 60 -13.82 -2.91 0.57
C ALA A 60 -12.60 -3.08 -0.37
N LEU A 61 -12.68 -2.58 -1.60
CA LEU A 61 -11.54 -2.54 -2.54
C LEU A 61 -10.37 -1.69 -2.00
N THR A 62 -10.67 -0.58 -1.33
CA THR A 62 -9.65 0.27 -0.71
C THR A 62 -8.96 -0.45 0.45
N CYS A 63 -9.69 -1.22 1.26
CA CYS A 63 -9.12 -2.09 2.28
C CYS A 63 -8.21 -3.15 1.66
N MET A 64 -8.65 -3.79 0.58
CA MET A 64 -7.85 -4.77 -0.18
C MET A 64 -6.53 -4.17 -0.68
N GLU A 65 -6.56 -2.97 -1.27
CA GLU A 65 -5.36 -2.27 -1.75
C GLU A 65 -4.37 -1.97 -0.60
N LYS A 66 -4.88 -1.49 0.54
CA LYS A 66 -4.06 -1.20 1.73
C LYS A 66 -3.42 -2.45 2.30
N LEU A 67 -4.16 -3.56 2.40
CA LEU A 67 -3.64 -4.84 2.87
C LEU A 67 -2.56 -5.38 1.92
N ASN A 68 -2.80 -5.31 0.61
CA ASN A 68 -1.83 -5.71 -0.39
C ASN A 68 -0.54 -4.88 -0.30
N ARG A 69 -0.67 -3.56 -0.09
CA ARG A 69 0.49 -2.68 0.09
C ARG A 69 1.33 -3.06 1.32
N VAL A 70 0.69 -3.36 2.45
CA VAL A 70 1.40 -3.83 3.66
C VAL A 70 2.15 -5.14 3.40
N LEU A 71 1.52 -6.08 2.70
CA LEU A 71 2.14 -7.36 2.35
C LEU A 71 3.33 -7.18 1.40
N LEU A 72 3.17 -6.34 0.38
CA LEU A 72 4.24 -6.00 -0.57
C LEU A 72 5.39 -5.26 0.11
N ASP A 73 5.10 -4.28 0.97
CA ASP A 73 6.12 -3.54 1.71
C ASP A 73 6.93 -4.48 2.60
N ASP A 74 6.29 -5.45 3.26
CA ASP A 74 6.98 -6.49 4.04
C ASP A 74 7.82 -7.42 3.16
N GLU A 75 7.35 -7.82 1.98
CA GLU A 75 8.12 -8.66 1.03
C GLU A 75 9.32 -7.92 0.39
N LEU A 76 9.14 -6.64 0.06
CA LEU A 76 10.19 -5.79 -0.51
C LEU A 76 11.20 -5.36 0.55
N SER A 77 10.75 -5.19 1.80
CA SER A 77 11.63 -4.94 2.95
C SER A 77 12.31 -6.22 3.45
N ALA A 78 11.86 -7.41 3.00
CA ALA A 78 12.47 -8.69 3.32
C ALA A 78 13.80 -8.84 2.55
N GLY A 79 14.89 -8.44 3.20
CA GLY A 79 16.26 -8.42 2.70
C GLY A 79 17.27 -8.40 3.85
N ASP A 80 18.56 -8.50 3.54
CA ASP A 80 19.64 -8.63 4.53
C ASP A 80 19.57 -7.49 5.55
N GLY A 81 19.43 -7.83 6.84
CA GLY A 81 19.41 -6.86 7.94
C GLY A 81 20.70 -6.05 8.06
N SER A 82 21.70 -6.38 7.23
CA SER A 82 22.96 -5.66 7.06
C SER A 82 22.89 -4.45 6.12
N ASP A 83 21.83 -4.30 5.30
CA ASP A 83 21.71 -3.24 4.28
C ASP A 83 20.79 -2.08 4.65
N ARG A 84 20.24 -2.06 5.88
CA ARG A 84 19.89 -0.80 6.55
C ARG A 84 21.18 -0.06 6.98
N LYS A 85 22.14 0.13 6.08
CA LYS A 85 23.37 0.90 6.37
C LYS A 85 23.13 2.40 6.43
N VAL A 86 21.99 2.86 5.92
CA VAL A 86 21.69 4.28 5.83
C VAL A 86 20.36 4.50 6.53
N SER A 87 20.43 5.02 7.75
CA SER A 87 19.25 5.47 8.48
C SER A 87 18.52 6.57 7.67
N PRO A 88 17.23 6.84 7.93
CA PRO A 88 16.52 7.96 7.31
C PRO A 88 17.30 9.27 7.40
N GLU A 89 18.00 9.48 8.51
CA GLU A 89 18.86 10.63 8.75
C GLU A 89 20.08 10.62 7.82
N ALA A 90 20.73 9.48 7.62
CA ALA A 90 21.86 9.36 6.69
C ALA A 90 21.42 9.46 5.22
N GLN A 91 20.18 9.10 4.88
CA GLN A 91 19.61 9.33 3.54
C GLN A 91 19.32 10.82 3.33
N ALA A 92 18.79 11.49 4.35
CA ALA A 92 18.58 12.94 4.33
C ALA A 92 19.91 13.71 4.23
N GLU A 93 20.96 13.25 4.92
CA GLU A 93 22.29 13.83 4.86
C GLU A 93 22.89 13.74 3.46
N ALA A 94 22.81 12.59 2.80
CA ALA A 94 23.27 12.43 1.41
C ALA A 94 22.52 13.35 0.43
N ILE A 95 21.22 13.56 0.63
CA ILE A 95 20.43 14.49 -0.17
C ILE A 95 20.89 15.93 0.09
N LEU A 96 21.06 16.34 1.34
CA LEU A 96 21.53 17.67 1.71
C LEU A 96 22.92 17.97 1.16
N GLU A 97 23.83 17.00 1.22
CA GLU A 97 25.17 17.11 0.66
C GLU A 97 25.12 17.30 -0.87
N SER A 98 24.27 16.53 -1.56
CA SER A 98 24.07 16.68 -3.01
C SER A 98 23.49 18.05 -3.41
N VAL A 99 22.59 18.60 -2.59
CA VAL A 99 21.99 19.93 -2.81
C VAL A 99 23.02 21.03 -2.56
N THR A 100 23.79 20.90 -1.48
CA THR A 100 24.85 21.85 -1.12
C THR A 100 25.92 21.91 -2.20
N LYS A 101 26.35 20.77 -2.73
CA LYS A 101 27.32 20.71 -3.84
C LYS A 101 26.80 21.43 -5.08
N LYS A 102 25.53 21.21 -5.46
CA LYS A 102 24.90 21.91 -6.60
C LYS A 102 24.78 23.42 -6.36
N LEU A 103 24.59 23.86 -5.13
CA LEU A 103 24.54 25.29 -4.78
C LEU A 103 25.92 25.95 -4.86
N GLU A 104 26.97 25.28 -4.36
CA GLU A 104 28.34 25.76 -4.45
C GLU A 104 28.86 25.79 -5.89
N GLU A 105 28.54 24.78 -6.71
CA GLU A 105 28.83 24.77 -8.15
C GLU A 105 28.16 25.95 -8.88
N ARG A 106 26.97 26.39 -8.43
CA ARG A 106 26.31 27.60 -8.97
C ARG A 106 26.96 28.90 -8.51
N LYS A 107 27.49 28.96 -7.28
CA LYS A 107 28.21 30.13 -6.77
C LYS A 107 29.55 30.36 -7.47
N GLN A 108 30.20 29.30 -7.96
CA GLN A 108 31.49 29.40 -8.66
C GLN A 108 31.38 29.81 -10.13
N ARG A 109 30.17 29.90 -10.71
CA ARG A 109 30.01 30.36 -12.09
C ARG A 109 29.99 31.91 -12.08
N PRO A 110 30.98 32.61 -12.65
CA PRO A 110 30.90 34.06 -12.79
C PRO A 110 29.73 34.39 -13.72
N SER A 111 28.90 35.33 -13.29
CA SER A 111 27.84 35.96 -14.11
C SER A 111 28.42 36.71 -15.30
#